data_AF-A0A9J6F6T2-F1
#
_entry.id   AF-A0A9J6F6T2-F1
#
_cell.length_a   1.000
_cell.length_b   1.000
_cell.length_c   1.000
_cell.angle_alpha   90.00
_cell.angle_beta   90.00
_cell.angle_gamma   90.00
#
_symmetry.space_group_name_H-M   'P 1'
#
loop_
_entity.id
_entity.type
_entity.pdbx_description
1 polymer ?
#
loop_
_entity_poly.entity_id
_entity_poly.type
_entity_poly.pdbx_seq_one_letter_code
_entity_poly.pdbx_strand_id
1 'polypeptide(L)'
;MHNVCFIGTAKHLRSSTKHPVDLKRQLFFVSDFPHLLKSLRNGFVAKGYLTPSGHVHSGIITTAWESDRDNITLKAMPNITGTHLNPNSFEKMTVDLAFQLFGDQVIKGLYVHRKRIDSVYTNVQPTEDFIKRINRLIRIMTSRTSQKALKPGNADAMFLEDFLDYIDAWERHAEPAGGGFLTQNTACGLRVTIRSTLDLLSYLSSTVRNNYLFTLRLSQHKLENFFGIVRQSSGYNDHPTVSQFLVLL
;
A
#
# COMPACT_ATOMS: atom_id res chain seq x y z
N MET A 1 19.83 -27.60 -0.52
CA MET A 1 18.85 -26.54 -0.80
C MET A 1 19.18 -25.35 0.09
N HIS A 2 19.66 -24.24 -0.47
CA HIS A 2 19.82 -23.02 0.32
C HIS A 2 18.43 -22.48 0.67
N ASN A 3 18.13 -22.28 1.95
CA ASN A 3 16.87 -21.69 2.40
C ASN A 3 16.71 -20.29 1.78
N VAL A 4 15.89 -20.22 0.73
CA VAL A 4 15.41 -18.97 0.15
C VAL A 4 14.34 -18.45 1.10
N CYS A 5 14.77 -17.62 2.04
CA CYS A 5 13.91 -17.01 3.04
C CYS A 5 14.14 -15.50 3.02
N PHE A 6 13.05 -14.74 2.96
CA PHE A 6 13.05 -13.30 3.20
C PHE A 6 12.63 -13.04 4.64
N ILE A 7 13.22 -12.02 5.25
CA ILE A 7 12.92 -11.61 6.63
C ILE A 7 12.83 -10.09 6.62
N GLY A 8 11.82 -9.52 7.27
CA GLY A 8 11.65 -8.09 7.39
C GLY A 8 11.19 -7.72 8.79
N THR A 9 12.13 -7.50 9.69
CA THR A 9 11.90 -6.94 11.03
C THR A 9 12.69 -5.66 11.18
N ALA A 10 12.38 -4.85 12.21
CA ALA A 10 13.16 -3.66 12.53
C ALA A 10 14.66 -3.94 12.82
N LYS A 11 15.03 -5.20 13.10
CA LYS A 11 16.42 -5.59 13.42
C LYS A 11 17.12 -6.31 12.28
N HIS A 12 16.37 -7.01 11.42
CA HIS A 12 16.94 -7.84 10.37
C HIS A 12 16.09 -7.77 9.11
N LEU A 13 16.72 -7.37 8.00
CA LEU A 13 16.09 -7.25 6.70
C LEU A 13 16.89 -8.01 5.65
N ARG A 14 16.29 -9.08 5.12
CA ARG A 14 16.78 -9.85 3.98
C ARG A 14 15.75 -9.80 2.86
N SER A 15 16.02 -8.96 1.88
CA SER A 15 15.14 -8.65 0.74
C SER A 15 15.52 -9.39 -0.55
N SER A 16 16.65 -10.10 -0.58
CA SER A 16 17.17 -10.69 -1.81
C SER A 16 18.01 -11.96 -1.59
N THR A 17 18.30 -12.66 -2.70
CA THR A 17 19.22 -13.81 -2.75
C THR A 17 20.02 -13.82 -4.06
N LYS A 18 21.13 -14.56 -4.11
CA LYS A 18 21.88 -14.75 -5.36
C LYS A 18 21.09 -15.59 -6.36
N HIS A 19 21.19 -15.27 -7.65
CA HIS A 19 20.58 -16.07 -8.70
C HIS A 19 21.22 -17.48 -8.73
N PRO A 20 20.42 -18.57 -8.85
CA PRO A 20 20.92 -19.94 -8.70
C PRO A 20 21.91 -20.38 -9.78
N VAL A 21 21.91 -19.72 -10.94
CA VAL A 21 22.81 -20.05 -12.08
C VAL A 21 23.92 -19.01 -12.27
N ASP A 22 23.66 -17.74 -11.94
CA ASP A 22 24.60 -16.65 -12.18
C ASP A 22 24.80 -15.89 -10.87
N LEU A 23 25.83 -16.28 -10.12
CA LEU A 23 26.09 -15.74 -8.79
C LEU A 23 26.44 -14.23 -8.80
N LYS A 24 26.64 -13.62 -9.97
CA LYS A 24 26.83 -12.17 -10.13
C LYS A 24 25.49 -11.41 -10.14
N ARG A 25 24.36 -12.10 -10.36
CA ARG A 25 23.02 -11.52 -10.36
C ARG A 25 22.32 -11.74 -9.03
N GLN A 26 21.43 -10.82 -8.72
CA GLN A 26 20.61 -10.84 -7.51
C GLN A 26 19.12 -10.94 -7.86
N LEU A 27 18.41 -11.76 -7.11
CA LEU A 27 16.96 -11.90 -7.15
C LEU A 27 16.39 -11.11 -5.96
N PHE A 28 15.65 -10.06 -6.25
CA PHE A 28 14.99 -9.21 -5.26
C PHE A 28 13.55 -9.70 -5.04
N PHE A 29 13.14 -9.83 -3.78
CA PHE A 29 11.81 -10.30 -3.41
C PHE A 29 10.85 -9.13 -3.26
N VAL A 30 9.70 -9.20 -3.92
CA VAL A 30 8.66 -8.18 -3.82
C VAL A 30 7.34 -8.87 -3.50
N SER A 31 6.71 -8.45 -2.42
CA SER A 31 5.31 -8.78 -2.11
C SER A 31 4.37 -7.85 -2.88
N ASP A 32 3.17 -8.35 -3.19
CA ASP A 32 2.18 -7.56 -3.93
C ASP A 32 1.68 -6.36 -3.12
N PHE A 33 2.11 -5.17 -3.51
CA PHE A 33 1.83 -3.91 -2.81
C PHE A 33 0.33 -3.61 -2.64
N PRO A 34 -0.53 -3.80 -3.66
CA PRO A 34 -1.98 -3.67 -3.51
C PRO A 34 -2.57 -4.49 -2.35
N HIS A 35 -2.15 -5.74 -2.18
CA HIS A 35 -2.61 -6.58 -1.06
C HIS A 35 -2.06 -6.14 0.29
N LEU A 36 -0.83 -5.61 0.35
CA LEU A 36 -0.28 -5.00 1.56
C LEU A 36 -1.09 -3.76 1.96
N LEU A 37 -1.41 -2.89 1.00
CA LEU A 37 -2.22 -1.70 1.24
C LEU A 37 -3.63 -2.04 1.72
N LYS A 38 -4.26 -3.05 1.12
CA LYS A 38 -5.54 -3.59 1.56
C LYS A 38 -5.50 -4.05 3.02
N SER A 39 -4.43 -4.75 3.40
CA SER A 39 -4.25 -5.26 4.77
C SER A 39 -4.05 -4.12 5.78
N LEU A 40 -3.29 -3.09 5.40
CA LEU A 40 -3.14 -1.84 6.15
C LEU A 40 -4.49 -1.11 6.30
N ARG A 41 -5.29 -1.00 5.22
CA ARG A 41 -6.64 -0.42 5.28
C ARG A 41 -7.52 -1.16 6.28
N ASN A 42 -7.53 -2.49 6.21
CA ASN A 42 -8.41 -3.30 7.06
C ASN A 42 -8.09 -3.13 8.54
N GLY A 43 -6.81 -3.02 8.93
CA GLY A 43 -6.43 -2.72 10.30
C GLY A 43 -6.78 -1.28 10.71
N PHE A 44 -6.48 -0.30 9.85
CA PHE A 44 -6.78 1.12 10.07
C PHE A 44 -8.27 1.35 10.33
N VAL A 45 -9.14 0.76 9.51
CA VAL A 45 -10.60 0.92 9.63
C VAL A 45 -11.16 0.17 10.84
N ALA A 46 -10.63 -1.01 11.16
CA ALA A 46 -11.18 -1.84 12.24
C ALA A 46 -10.82 -1.32 13.63
N LYS A 47 -9.59 -0.83 13.83
CA LYS A 47 -9.08 -0.48 15.17
C LYS A 47 -8.26 0.82 15.21
N GLY A 48 -7.84 1.34 14.07
CA GLY A 48 -6.82 2.39 14.03
C GLY A 48 -5.43 1.86 14.37
N TYR A 49 -4.48 2.78 14.50
CA TYR A 49 -3.07 2.51 14.78
C TYR A 49 -2.49 3.52 15.76
N LEU A 50 -1.50 3.09 16.54
CA LEU A 50 -0.75 3.95 17.45
C LEU A 50 0.61 4.27 16.83
N THR A 51 0.70 5.42 16.17
CA THR A 51 1.93 5.89 15.52
C THR A 51 2.75 6.76 16.49
N PRO A 52 4.04 7.02 16.24
CA PRO A 52 4.83 7.93 17.07
C PRO A 52 4.25 9.34 17.15
N SER A 53 3.49 9.78 16.13
CA SER A 53 2.79 11.07 16.11
C SER A 53 1.48 11.07 16.91
N GLY A 54 0.97 9.89 17.29
CA GLY A 54 -0.28 9.72 18.01
C GLY A 54 -1.18 8.64 17.42
N HIS A 55 -2.36 8.50 18.01
CA HIS A 55 -3.37 7.55 17.54
C HIS A 55 -4.01 8.02 16.22
N VAL A 56 -4.06 7.15 15.23
CA VAL A 56 -4.64 7.40 13.91
C VAL A 56 -5.81 6.47 13.67
N HIS A 57 -6.94 6.99 13.21
CA HIS A 57 -8.17 6.20 13.08
C HIS A 57 -9.11 6.75 12.00
N SER A 58 -9.99 5.89 11.49
CA SER A 58 -10.95 6.21 10.43
C SER A 58 -12.03 7.22 10.85
N GLY A 59 -12.33 7.36 12.15
CA GLY A 59 -13.40 8.25 12.65
C GLY A 59 -13.29 9.70 12.17
N ILE A 60 -12.08 10.25 12.06
CA ILE A 60 -11.85 11.60 11.50
C ILE A 60 -12.33 11.68 10.04
N ILE A 61 -12.05 10.65 9.24
CA ILE A 61 -12.51 10.56 7.85
C ILE A 61 -14.02 10.35 7.81
N THR A 62 -14.59 9.57 8.74
CA THR A 62 -16.04 9.38 8.86
C THR A 62 -16.76 10.71 9.07
N THR A 63 -16.31 11.55 10.00
CA THR A 63 -16.92 12.87 10.23
C THR A 63 -16.83 13.78 9.00
N ALA A 64 -15.69 13.76 8.29
CA ALA A 64 -15.55 14.50 7.05
C ALA A 64 -16.52 13.96 5.98
N TRP A 65 -16.62 12.64 5.83
CA TRP A 65 -17.46 11.98 4.85
C TRP A 65 -18.95 12.21 5.10
N GLU A 66 -19.41 12.13 6.34
CA GLU A 66 -20.79 12.44 6.71
C GLU A 66 -21.17 13.87 6.32
N SER A 67 -20.26 14.82 6.59
CA SER A 67 -20.46 16.23 6.22
C SER A 67 -20.48 16.44 4.71
N ASP A 68 -19.65 15.72 3.96
CA ASP A 68 -19.59 15.80 2.50
C ASP A 68 -20.77 15.10 1.83
N ARG A 69 -21.23 13.98 2.39
CA ARG A 69 -22.33 13.17 1.87
C ARG A 69 -23.62 13.99 1.74
N ASP A 70 -23.87 14.83 2.74
CA ASP A 70 -25.08 15.63 2.85
C ASP A 70 -24.98 16.94 2.04
N ASN A 71 -23.81 17.25 1.47
CA ASN A 71 -23.63 18.40 0.58
C ASN A 71 -24.25 18.14 -0.80
N ILE A 72 -25.24 18.96 -1.18
CA ILE A 72 -26.01 18.84 -2.42
C ILE A 72 -25.36 19.56 -3.62
N THR A 73 -24.28 20.31 -3.41
CA THR A 73 -23.61 21.08 -4.48
C THR A 73 -22.34 20.38 -4.96
N LEU A 74 -21.18 20.79 -4.46
CA LEU A 74 -19.88 20.24 -4.79
C LEU A 74 -19.37 19.36 -3.65
N LYS A 75 -19.29 18.06 -3.90
CA LYS A 75 -18.70 17.08 -2.99
C LYS A 75 -17.18 17.03 -3.14
N ALA A 76 -16.45 17.10 -2.04
CA ALA A 76 -15.00 16.95 -2.00
C ALA A 76 -14.57 15.47 -2.12
N MET A 77 -15.44 14.55 -1.72
CA MET A 77 -15.24 13.10 -1.68
C MET A 77 -16.33 12.34 -2.44
N PRO A 78 -16.62 12.67 -3.72
CA PRO A 78 -17.76 12.11 -4.46
C PRO A 78 -17.71 10.59 -4.63
N ASN A 79 -16.52 9.97 -4.60
CA ASN A 79 -16.35 8.53 -4.78
C ASN A 79 -16.19 7.78 -3.45
N ILE A 80 -16.11 8.49 -2.33
CA ILE A 80 -16.01 7.86 -1.01
C ILE A 80 -17.42 7.55 -0.52
N THR A 81 -17.62 6.30 -0.14
CA THR A 81 -18.92 5.75 0.28
C THR A 81 -18.79 5.08 1.65
N GLY A 82 -19.92 4.70 2.25
CA GLY A 82 -19.93 3.98 3.51
C GLY A 82 -19.12 2.68 3.50
N THR A 83 -18.98 2.02 2.34
CA THR A 83 -18.21 0.76 2.19
C THR A 83 -16.71 0.95 2.38
N HIS A 84 -16.19 2.18 2.23
CA HIS A 84 -14.79 2.48 2.51
C HIS A 84 -14.47 2.42 4.00
N LEU A 85 -15.41 2.89 4.82
CA LEU A 85 -15.29 3.07 6.26
C LEU A 85 -15.88 1.91 7.05
N ASN A 86 -16.86 1.20 6.49
CA ASN A 86 -17.53 0.04 7.10
C ASN A 86 -17.64 -1.11 6.09
N PRO A 87 -16.52 -1.69 5.62
CA PRO A 87 -16.54 -2.77 4.64
C PRO A 87 -17.04 -4.09 5.23
N ASN A 88 -17.91 -4.78 4.51
CA ASN A 88 -18.26 -6.18 4.80
C ASN A 88 -17.11 -7.16 4.46
N SER A 89 -17.31 -8.45 4.72
CA SER A 89 -16.28 -9.48 4.49
C SER A 89 -15.77 -9.57 3.05
N PHE A 90 -16.65 -9.36 2.06
CA PHE A 90 -16.27 -9.36 0.64
C PHE A 90 -15.58 -8.04 0.27
N GLU A 91 -16.09 -6.90 0.73
CA GLU A 91 -15.53 -5.57 0.45
C GLU A 91 -14.14 -5.36 1.09
N LYS A 92 -13.83 -6.07 2.18
CA LYS A 92 -12.48 -6.13 2.75
C LYS A 92 -11.44 -6.68 1.77
N MET A 93 -11.88 -7.45 0.77
CA MET A 93 -11.03 -8.00 -0.28
C MET A 93 -10.80 -7.03 -1.45
N THR A 94 -11.64 -6.00 -1.59
CA THR A 94 -11.54 -5.02 -2.67
C THR A 94 -10.38 -4.06 -2.44
N VAL A 95 -9.38 -4.16 -3.31
CA VAL A 95 -8.16 -3.35 -3.29
C VAL A 95 -8.46 -1.88 -3.59
N ASP A 96 -9.35 -1.60 -4.54
CA ASP A 96 -9.67 -0.23 -4.97
C ASP A 96 -10.19 0.67 -3.84
N LEU A 97 -10.97 0.09 -2.90
CA LEU A 97 -11.44 0.82 -1.72
C LEU A 97 -10.27 1.31 -0.84
N ALA A 98 -9.18 0.56 -0.78
CA ALA A 98 -7.99 0.97 -0.04
C ALA A 98 -7.24 2.12 -0.75
N PHE A 99 -7.13 2.05 -2.09
CA PHE A 99 -6.55 3.14 -2.87
C PHE A 99 -7.36 4.43 -2.78
N GLN A 100 -8.69 4.33 -2.79
CA GLN A 100 -9.59 5.47 -2.67
C GLN A 100 -9.57 6.08 -1.26
N LEU A 101 -9.57 5.25 -0.20
CA LEU A 101 -9.53 5.72 1.19
C LEU A 101 -8.24 6.49 1.52
N PHE A 102 -7.10 6.06 0.99
CA PHE A 102 -5.83 6.79 1.12
C PHE A 102 -5.55 7.71 -0.08
N GLY A 103 -6.59 8.06 -0.84
CA GLY A 103 -6.51 8.86 -2.06
C GLY A 103 -6.64 10.36 -1.83
N ASP A 104 -6.46 11.13 -2.92
CA ASP A 104 -6.48 12.60 -2.88
C ASP A 104 -7.85 13.17 -2.47
N GLN A 105 -8.95 12.45 -2.74
CA GLN A 105 -10.28 12.88 -2.34
C GLN A 105 -10.41 12.98 -0.82
N VAL A 106 -9.90 11.99 -0.09
CA VAL A 106 -9.94 12.02 1.38
C VAL A 106 -9.11 13.19 1.91
N ILE A 107 -7.91 13.44 1.37
CA ILE A 107 -7.09 14.60 1.77
C ILE A 107 -7.84 15.91 1.55
N LYS A 108 -8.50 16.07 0.39
CA LYS A 108 -9.32 17.26 0.08
C LYS A 108 -10.54 17.36 1.00
N GLY A 109 -11.20 16.24 1.30
CA GLY A 109 -12.34 16.19 2.21
C GLY A 109 -11.98 16.60 3.63
N LEU A 110 -10.84 16.12 4.15
CA LEU A 110 -10.31 16.54 5.45
C LEU A 110 -10.04 18.05 5.50
N TYR A 111 -9.51 18.62 4.41
CA TYR A 111 -9.29 20.06 4.29
C TYR A 111 -10.61 20.86 4.23
N VAL A 112 -11.55 20.46 3.38
CA VAL A 112 -12.83 21.18 3.18
C VAL A 112 -13.69 21.15 4.45
N HIS A 113 -13.76 20.00 5.12
CA HIS A 113 -14.61 19.80 6.30
C HIS A 113 -13.88 20.04 7.63
N ARG A 114 -12.72 20.71 7.59
CA ARG A 114 -11.85 20.93 8.75
C ARG A 114 -12.58 21.51 9.96
N LYS A 115 -13.41 22.54 9.76
CA LYS A 115 -14.19 23.18 10.84
C LYS A 115 -15.09 22.19 11.59
N ARG A 116 -15.70 21.26 10.85
CA ARG A 116 -16.59 20.26 11.43
C ARG A 116 -15.79 19.18 12.17
N ILE A 117 -14.67 18.75 11.61
CA ILE A 117 -13.76 17.80 12.26
C ILE A 117 -13.22 18.37 13.58
N ASP A 118 -12.75 19.62 13.56
CA ASP A 118 -12.21 20.29 14.76
C ASP A 118 -13.28 20.51 15.85
N SER A 119 -14.58 20.49 15.51
CA SER A 119 -15.66 20.53 16.50
C SER A 119 -15.86 19.19 17.26
N VAL A 120 -15.35 18.09 16.71
CA VAL A 120 -15.51 16.72 17.25
C VAL A 120 -14.19 16.20 17.83
N TYR A 121 -13.06 16.55 17.21
CA TYR A 121 -11.74 16.02 17.55
C TYR A 121 -10.76 17.13 17.89
N THR A 122 -10.11 17.02 19.04
CA THR A 122 -9.06 17.96 19.47
C THR A 122 -7.74 17.73 18.73
N ASN A 123 -7.42 16.48 18.36
CA ASN A 123 -6.16 16.14 17.72
C ASN A 123 -6.36 15.35 16.42
N VAL A 124 -6.24 16.04 15.29
CA VAL A 124 -6.50 15.50 13.94
C VAL A 124 -5.21 15.24 13.16
N GLN A 125 -4.14 15.98 13.48
CA GLN A 125 -2.88 15.99 12.73
C GLN A 125 -2.27 14.60 12.52
N PRO A 126 -2.22 13.70 13.52
CA PRO A 126 -1.62 12.39 13.33
C PRO A 126 -2.31 11.58 12.22
N THR A 127 -3.63 11.65 12.15
CA THR A 127 -4.39 10.96 11.10
C THR A 127 -4.16 11.61 9.74
N GLU A 128 -4.22 12.94 9.65
CA GLU A 128 -3.96 13.64 8.38
C GLU A 128 -2.57 13.35 7.81
N ASP A 129 -1.54 13.38 8.65
CA ASP A 129 -0.17 13.10 8.24
C ASP A 129 0.01 11.63 7.84
N PHE A 130 -0.65 10.71 8.54
CA PHE A 130 -0.69 9.31 8.17
C PHE A 130 -1.33 9.12 6.78
N ILE A 131 -2.50 9.72 6.52
CA ILE A 131 -3.16 9.62 5.20
C ILE A 131 -2.27 10.20 4.09
N LYS A 132 -1.65 11.37 4.30
CA LYS A 132 -0.73 11.99 3.33
C LYS A 132 0.49 11.10 3.08
N ARG A 133 1.05 10.49 4.13
CA ARG A 133 2.21 9.59 4.03
C ARG A 133 1.87 8.33 3.24
N ILE A 134 0.74 7.68 3.51
CA ILE A 134 0.28 6.50 2.76
C ILE A 134 -0.11 6.87 1.32
N ASN A 135 -0.75 8.02 1.10
CA ASN A 135 -1.05 8.53 -0.25
C ASN A 135 0.23 8.70 -1.09
N ARG A 136 1.27 9.30 -0.50
CA ARG A 136 2.57 9.45 -1.17
C ARG A 136 3.22 8.10 -1.47
N LEU A 137 3.20 7.17 -0.52
CA LEU A 137 3.67 5.80 -0.73
C LEU A 137 2.95 5.13 -1.90
N ILE A 138 1.62 5.23 -1.96
CA ILE A 138 0.79 4.70 -3.06
C ILE A 138 1.25 5.26 -4.40
N ARG A 139 1.39 6.58 -4.51
CA ARG A 139 1.80 7.25 -5.74
C ARG A 139 3.17 6.74 -6.24
N ILE A 140 4.10 6.53 -5.31
CA ILE A 140 5.44 6.04 -5.63
C ILE A 140 5.40 4.57 -6.03
N MET A 141 4.68 3.73 -5.29
CA MET A 141 4.65 2.27 -5.50
C MET A 141 3.72 1.80 -6.62
N THR A 142 2.96 2.73 -7.23
CA THR A 142 2.09 2.43 -8.38
C THR A 142 2.40 3.28 -9.62
N SER A 143 3.63 3.78 -9.72
CA SER A 143 4.08 4.61 -10.82
C SER A 143 4.09 3.86 -12.16
N ARG A 144 3.56 4.52 -13.21
CA ARG A 144 3.36 3.96 -14.56
C ARG A 144 4.01 4.75 -15.69
N THR A 145 4.44 5.99 -15.42
CA THR A 145 4.89 6.94 -16.45
C THR A 145 6.30 7.43 -16.14
N SER A 146 7.05 7.82 -17.18
CA SER A 146 8.43 8.32 -17.05
C SER A 146 8.56 9.53 -16.12
N GLN A 147 7.55 10.41 -16.14
CA GLN A 147 7.50 11.59 -15.28
C GLN A 147 7.39 11.24 -13.79
N LYS A 148 6.64 10.19 -13.46
CA LYS A 148 6.42 9.74 -12.07
C LYS A 148 7.35 8.58 -11.68
N ALA A 149 8.25 8.17 -12.56
CA ALA A 149 9.08 6.99 -12.33
C ALA A 149 10.01 7.21 -11.14
N LEU A 150 10.28 6.15 -10.39
CA LEU A 150 11.26 6.20 -9.32
C LEU A 150 12.65 6.33 -9.93
N LYS A 151 13.45 7.28 -9.45
CA LYS A 151 14.80 7.57 -9.96
C LYS A 151 15.81 7.57 -8.82
N PRO A 152 17.07 7.16 -9.05
CA PRO A 152 18.09 7.18 -8.00
C PRO A 152 18.26 8.58 -7.41
N GLY A 153 18.32 8.68 -6.08
CA GLY A 153 18.58 9.93 -5.36
C GLY A 153 17.48 11.00 -5.47
N ASN A 154 16.33 10.70 -6.09
CA ASN A 154 15.23 11.67 -6.13
C ASN A 154 14.47 11.71 -4.79
N ALA A 155 13.63 12.73 -4.62
CA ALA A 155 12.85 12.92 -3.39
C ALA A 155 11.92 11.74 -3.05
N ASP A 156 11.53 10.94 -4.04
CA ASP A 156 10.67 9.76 -3.83
C ASP A 156 11.47 8.55 -3.34
N ALA A 157 12.71 8.35 -3.83
CA ALA A 157 13.61 7.34 -3.30
C ALA A 157 13.99 7.66 -1.85
N MET A 158 14.33 8.92 -1.55
CA MET A 158 14.58 9.37 -0.18
C MET A 158 13.35 9.20 0.72
N PHE A 159 12.15 9.44 0.20
CA PHE A 159 10.92 9.19 0.95
C PHE A 159 10.72 7.70 1.27
N LEU A 160 11.07 6.78 0.36
CA LEU A 160 10.98 5.35 0.63
C LEU A 160 11.95 4.92 1.73
N GLU A 161 13.15 5.51 1.80
CA GLU A 161 14.10 5.31 2.90
C GLU A 161 13.53 5.83 4.23
N ASP A 162 13.04 7.07 4.27
CA ASP A 162 12.36 7.65 5.44
C ASP A 162 11.14 6.82 5.87
N PHE A 163 10.41 6.24 4.91
CA PHE A 163 9.26 5.40 5.22
C PHE A 163 9.65 4.07 5.88
N LEU A 164 10.83 3.50 5.55
CA LEU A 164 11.34 2.32 6.27
C LEU A 164 11.66 2.66 7.72
N ASP A 165 12.36 3.78 7.95
CA ASP A 165 12.67 4.27 9.30
C ASP A 165 11.40 4.57 10.11
N TYR A 166 10.39 5.13 9.44
CA TYR A 166 9.07 5.39 10.02
C TYR A 166 8.37 4.09 10.46
N ILE A 167 8.37 3.02 9.66
CA ILE A 167 7.77 1.74 10.06
C ILE A 167 8.50 1.17 11.28
N ASP A 168 9.83 1.28 11.34
CA ASP A 168 10.63 0.79 12.47
C ASP A 168 10.42 1.61 13.75
N ALA A 169 10.28 2.93 13.63
CA ALA A 169 9.90 3.79 14.75
C ALA A 169 8.48 3.50 15.23
N TRP A 170 7.56 3.26 14.31
CA TRP A 170 6.18 2.90 14.62
C TRP A 170 6.09 1.54 15.34
N GLU A 171 6.77 0.50 14.87
CA GLU A 171 6.80 -0.80 15.55
C GLU A 171 7.31 -0.69 16.99
N ARG A 172 8.45 0.01 17.19
CA ARG A 172 9.04 0.24 18.52
C ARG A 172 8.13 1.04 19.46
N HIS A 173 7.35 1.98 18.91
CA HIS A 173 6.44 2.79 19.72
C HIS A 173 5.18 2.00 20.13
N ALA A 174 4.65 1.17 19.24
CA ALA A 174 3.43 0.40 19.47
C ALA A 174 3.65 -0.85 20.34
N GLU A 175 4.84 -1.44 20.33
CA GLU A 175 5.17 -2.67 21.08
C GLU A 175 4.92 -2.54 22.60
N PRO A 176 5.42 -1.50 23.31
CA PRO A 176 5.16 -1.32 24.74
C PRO A 176 3.69 -1.05 25.08
N ALA A 177 2.92 -0.48 24.14
CA ALA A 177 1.52 -0.17 24.31
C ALA A 177 0.60 -1.39 24.13
N GLY A 178 1.15 -2.55 23.78
CA GLY A 178 0.39 -3.79 23.60
C GLY A 178 -0.41 -3.86 22.30
N GLY A 179 -0.15 -2.97 21.33
CA GLY A 179 -0.86 -2.98 20.04
C GLY A 179 -0.81 -1.66 19.27
N GLY A 180 -1.61 -1.58 18.20
CA GLY A 180 -1.67 -0.39 17.34
C GLY A 180 -0.64 -0.37 16.21
N PHE A 181 -0.07 -1.52 15.87
CA PHE A 181 0.83 -1.69 14.72
C PHE A 181 0.20 -2.55 13.62
N LEU A 182 0.86 -2.59 12.46
CA LEU A 182 0.57 -3.50 11.37
C LEU A 182 0.72 -4.96 11.83
N THR A 183 0.05 -5.90 11.15
CA THR A 183 0.34 -7.32 11.35
C THR A 183 1.77 -7.62 10.93
N GLN A 184 2.43 -8.58 11.60
CA GLN A 184 3.83 -8.95 11.30
C GLN A 184 4.04 -9.25 9.80
N ASN A 185 3.10 -9.96 9.16
CA ASN A 185 3.19 -10.25 7.73
C ASN A 185 3.10 -8.99 6.86
N THR A 186 2.22 -8.04 7.20
CA THR A 186 2.08 -6.79 6.44
C THR A 186 3.31 -5.90 6.62
N ALA A 187 3.83 -5.79 7.85
CA ALA A 187 5.03 -5.01 8.14
C ALA A 187 6.27 -5.61 7.45
N CYS A 188 6.45 -6.93 7.54
CA CYS A 188 7.52 -7.66 6.85
C CYS A 188 7.44 -7.47 5.33
N GLY A 189 6.25 -7.67 4.75
CA GLY A 189 6.02 -7.49 3.33
C GLY A 189 6.33 -6.06 2.86
N LEU A 190 5.90 -5.03 3.60
CA LEU A 190 6.21 -3.64 3.27
C LEU A 190 7.71 -3.36 3.32
N ARG A 191 8.41 -3.79 4.38
CA ARG A 191 9.86 -3.61 4.50
C ARG A 191 10.62 -4.27 3.35
N VAL A 192 10.33 -5.54 3.09
CA VAL A 192 10.97 -6.31 2.02
C VAL A 192 10.67 -5.68 0.67
N THR A 193 9.42 -5.35 0.36
CA THR A 193 9.03 -4.75 -0.92
C THR A 193 9.70 -3.39 -1.15
N ILE A 194 9.68 -2.49 -0.16
CA ILE A 194 10.27 -1.16 -0.29
C ILE A 194 11.78 -1.26 -0.44
N ARG A 195 12.44 -2.06 0.40
CA ARG A 195 13.89 -2.27 0.33
C ARG A 195 14.32 -2.89 -1.00
N SER A 196 13.63 -3.94 -1.44
CA SER A 196 13.87 -4.56 -2.76
C SER A 196 13.68 -3.57 -3.91
N THR A 197 12.71 -2.66 -3.80
CA THR A 197 12.47 -1.64 -4.83
C THR A 197 13.65 -0.66 -4.92
N LEU A 198 14.18 -0.22 -3.78
CA LEU A 198 15.38 0.63 -3.70
C LEU A 198 16.64 -0.10 -4.19
N ASP A 199 16.86 -1.33 -3.74
CA ASP A 199 18.02 -2.13 -4.17
C ASP A 199 17.97 -2.43 -5.67
N LEU A 200 16.79 -2.75 -6.20
CA LEU A 200 16.58 -2.96 -7.64
C LEU A 200 16.83 -1.68 -8.44
N LEU A 201 16.36 -0.52 -7.95
CA LEU A 201 16.64 0.77 -8.58
C LEU A 201 18.14 1.05 -8.64
N SER A 202 18.86 0.77 -7.55
CA SER A 202 20.32 0.94 -7.47
C SER A 202 21.06 -0.01 -8.43
N TYR A 203 20.62 -1.27 -8.53
CA TYR A 203 21.15 -2.23 -9.48
C TYR A 203 20.90 -1.79 -10.94
N LEU A 204 19.68 -1.34 -11.26
CA LEU A 204 19.34 -0.87 -12.60
C LEU A 204 20.18 0.33 -13.03
N SER A 205 20.43 1.27 -12.12
CA SER A 205 21.24 2.45 -12.41
C SER A 205 22.72 2.11 -12.54
N SER A 206 23.29 1.39 -11.56
CA SER A 206 24.74 1.10 -11.52
C SER A 206 25.18 0.08 -12.57
N THR A 207 24.38 -0.97 -12.79
CA THR A 207 24.79 -2.14 -13.60
C THR A 207 24.18 -2.10 -15.00
N VAL A 208 22.88 -1.79 -15.09
CA VAL A 208 22.14 -1.84 -16.37
C VAL A 208 22.15 -0.48 -17.10
N ARG A 209 22.59 0.59 -16.44
CA ARG A 209 22.58 1.98 -16.93
C ARG A 209 21.17 2.49 -17.26
N ASN A 210 20.16 1.99 -16.55
CA ASN A 210 18.78 2.49 -16.61
C ASN A 210 18.45 3.29 -15.35
N ASN A 211 18.13 4.57 -15.51
CA ASN A 211 17.99 5.52 -14.40
C ASN A 211 16.55 5.70 -13.90
N TYR A 212 15.63 4.79 -14.24
CA TYR A 212 14.26 4.85 -13.76
C TYR A 212 13.60 3.48 -13.60
N LEU A 213 12.62 3.41 -12.70
CA LEU A 213 11.83 2.21 -12.42
C LEU A 213 10.33 2.54 -12.37
N PHE A 214 9.55 1.79 -13.15
CA PHE A 214 8.09 1.78 -13.04
C PHE A 214 7.66 0.76 -11.98
N THR A 215 7.44 1.23 -10.76
CA THR A 215 7.13 0.40 -9.59
C THR A 215 5.84 -0.42 -9.75
N LEU A 216 4.87 0.02 -10.55
CA LEU A 216 3.68 -0.82 -10.85
C LEU A 216 4.07 -2.16 -11.50
N ARG A 217 5.18 -2.21 -12.25
CA ARG A 217 5.64 -3.45 -12.91
C ARG A 217 6.19 -4.49 -11.92
N LEU A 218 6.30 -4.15 -10.64
CA LEU A 218 6.71 -5.08 -9.57
C LEU A 218 5.52 -5.80 -8.92
N SER A 219 4.28 -5.47 -9.31
CA SER A 219 3.06 -6.07 -8.77
C SER A 219 2.60 -7.31 -9.55
N GLN A 220 1.75 -8.12 -8.92
CA GLN A 220 1.14 -9.30 -9.54
C GLN A 220 -0.11 -8.97 -10.36
N HIS A 221 -0.46 -7.69 -10.51
CA HIS A 221 -1.68 -7.23 -11.17
C HIS A 221 -1.85 -7.77 -12.61
N LYS A 222 -0.76 -7.92 -13.37
CA LYS A 222 -0.83 -8.53 -14.71
C LYS A 222 -1.27 -9.99 -14.69
N LEU A 223 -0.85 -10.73 -13.67
CA LEU A 223 -1.25 -12.13 -13.47
C LEU A 223 -2.72 -12.21 -13.04
N GLU A 224 -3.16 -11.30 -12.16
CA GLU A 224 -4.58 -11.22 -11.77
C GLU A 224 -5.49 -10.88 -12.96
N ASN A 225 -5.08 -9.92 -13.79
CA ASN A 225 -5.81 -9.58 -15.01
C ASN A 225 -5.87 -10.76 -15.98
N PHE A 226 -4.77 -11.52 -16.11
CA PHE A 226 -4.75 -12.73 -16.89
C PHE A 226 -5.76 -13.77 -16.37
N PHE A 227 -5.80 -14.04 -15.06
CA PHE A 227 -6.80 -14.93 -14.48
C PHE A 227 -8.23 -14.43 -14.70
N GLY A 228 -8.46 -13.11 -14.66
CA GLY A 228 -9.74 -12.50 -15.00
C GLY A 228 -10.16 -12.80 -16.44
N ILE A 229 -9.25 -12.64 -17.40
CA ILE A 229 -9.50 -12.97 -18.82
C ILE A 229 -9.87 -14.45 -18.97
N VAL A 230 -9.09 -15.36 -18.37
CA VAL A 230 -9.36 -16.81 -18.48
C VAL A 230 -10.74 -17.18 -17.94
N ARG A 231 -11.14 -16.62 -16.79
CA ARG A 231 -12.49 -16.85 -16.22
C ARG A 231 -13.59 -16.30 -17.14
N GLN A 232 -13.38 -15.12 -17.71
CA GLN A 232 -14.35 -14.50 -18.63
C GLN A 232 -14.49 -15.28 -19.96
N SER A 233 -13.42 -15.93 -20.43
CA SER A 233 -13.45 -16.76 -21.65
C SER A 233 -14.38 -17.97 -21.54
N SER A 234 -14.78 -18.38 -20.33
CA SER A 234 -15.71 -19.49 -20.08
C SER A 234 -17.18 -19.05 -19.97
N GLY A 235 -17.52 -17.81 -20.35
CA GLY A 235 -18.87 -17.28 -20.28
C GLY A 235 -19.40 -17.22 -18.84
N TYR A 236 -20.47 -17.95 -18.56
CA TYR A 236 -21.07 -18.02 -17.21
C TYR A 236 -20.33 -18.93 -16.23
N ASN A 237 -19.33 -19.70 -16.69
CA ASN A 237 -18.54 -20.54 -15.81
C ASN A 237 -17.32 -19.78 -15.27
N ASP A 238 -17.49 -19.11 -14.13
CA ASP A 238 -16.45 -18.32 -13.45
C ASP A 238 -15.41 -19.17 -12.68
N HIS A 239 -15.59 -20.50 -12.65
CA HIS A 239 -14.72 -21.48 -12.00
C HIS A 239 -14.33 -22.62 -12.96
N PRO A 240 -13.51 -22.36 -13.99
CA PRO A 240 -13.10 -23.39 -14.94
C PRO A 240 -12.33 -24.52 -14.23
N THR A 241 -12.55 -25.76 -14.67
CA THR A 241 -11.76 -26.91 -14.23
C THR A 241 -10.31 -26.77 -14.70
N VAL A 242 -9.39 -27.55 -14.12
CA VAL A 242 -7.98 -27.57 -14.56
C VAL A 242 -7.87 -27.86 -16.07
N SER A 243 -8.65 -28.81 -16.58
CA SER A 243 -8.67 -29.13 -18.02
C SER A 243 -9.18 -27.95 -18.85
N GLN A 244 -10.21 -27.25 -18.41
CA GLN A 244 -10.72 -26.05 -19.10
C GLN A 244 -9.69 -24.92 -19.07
N PHE A 245 -9.04 -24.69 -17.93
CA PHE A 245 -7.98 -23.69 -17.80
C PHE A 245 -6.82 -23.95 -18.76
N LEU A 246 -6.40 -25.21 -18.93
CA LEU A 246 -5.34 -25.59 -19.87
C LEU A 246 -5.72 -25.38 -21.34
N VAL A 247 -6.99 -25.56 -21.70
CA VAL A 247 -7.48 -25.33 -23.07
C VAL A 247 -7.61 -23.84 -23.40
N LEU A 248 -7.80 -22.99 -22.38
CA LEU A 248 -7.98 -21.54 -22.52
C LEU A 248 -6.67 -20.73 -22.46
N LEU A 249 -5.55 -21.39 -22.15
CA LEU A 249 -4.20 -20.83 -22.14
C LEU A 249 -3.63 -20.70 -23.56
#